data_AF-A0A8T5I2A2-F1
#
_entry.id   AF-A0A8T5I2A2-F1
#
_cell.length_a   1.000
_cell.length_b   1.000
_cell.length_c   1.000
_cell.angle_alpha   90.00
_cell.angle_beta   90.00
_cell.angle_gamma   90.00
#
_symmetry.space_group_name_H-M   'P 1'
#
loop_
_entity.id
_entity.type
_entity.pdbx_description
1 polymer ?
#
loop_
_entity_poly.entity_id
_entity_poly.type
_entity_poly.pdbx_seq_one_letter_code
_entity_poly.pdbx_strand_id
1 'polypeptide(L)'
;MKLMLQDVEVRYVIPSLRRELAIHLSKEKLKQKEIAELLEITPAAVSQYLVKKRGIAKFSKRIIESVRESANRILEGNSTTHKELIKLTKLIRDTAMVCEIHKLYDDVPEKCEVCFKNENN
;
A
#
# COMPACT_ATOMS: atom_id res chain seq x y z
N MET A 1 10.45 -1.23 20.54
CA MET A 1 10.39 -2.53 19.85
C MET A 1 10.91 -2.27 18.45
N LYS A 2 12.03 -2.88 18.06
CA LYS A 2 12.65 -2.62 16.75
C LYS A 2 11.76 -3.25 15.66
N LEU A 3 11.22 -2.44 14.77
CA LEU A 3 10.36 -2.90 13.67
C LEU A 3 11.24 -3.50 12.58
N MET A 4 10.90 -4.72 12.15
CA MET A 4 11.51 -5.27 10.94
C MET A 4 10.82 -4.69 9.70
N LEU A 5 11.49 -4.75 8.55
CA LEU A 5 10.96 -4.27 7.29
C LEU A 5 9.56 -4.86 6.98
N GLN A 6 9.41 -6.16 7.24
CA GLN A 6 8.15 -6.88 7.04
C GLN A 6 7.04 -6.37 7.97
N ASP A 7 7.37 -5.98 9.21
CA ASP A 7 6.41 -5.36 10.13
C ASP A 7 5.94 -4.01 9.58
N VAL A 8 6.86 -3.22 9.01
CA VAL A 8 6.52 -1.93 8.40
C VAL A 8 5.58 -2.13 7.20
N GLU A 9 5.86 -3.13 6.37
CA GLU A 9 5.03 -3.46 5.21
C GLU A 9 3.62 -3.89 5.61
N VAL A 10 3.51 -4.85 6.53
CA VAL A 10 2.22 -5.42 6.95
C VAL A 10 1.38 -4.42 7.74
N ARG A 11 2.01 -3.61 8.61
CA ARG A 11 1.28 -2.69 9.50
C ARG A 11 0.95 -1.34 8.87
N TYR A 12 1.76 -0.86 7.92
CA TYR A 12 1.63 0.50 7.39
C TYR A 12 1.50 0.54 5.87
N VAL A 13 2.36 -0.16 5.12
CA VAL A 13 2.37 -0.06 3.64
C VAL A 13 1.13 -0.68 3.03
N ILE A 14 0.88 -1.96 3.30
CA ILE A 14 -0.23 -2.72 2.72
C ILE A 14 -1.59 -2.12 3.10
N PRO A 15 -1.85 -1.73 4.37
CA PRO A 15 -3.09 -1.04 4.74
C PRO A 15 -3.26 0.31 4.03
N SER A 16 -2.18 1.07 3.83
CA SER A 16 -2.23 2.35 3.11
C SER A 16 -2.53 2.14 1.63
N LEU A 17 -1.93 1.13 0.99
CA LEU A 17 -2.21 0.76 -0.40
C LEU A 17 -3.67 0.35 -0.59
N ARG A 18 -4.20 -0.53 0.28
CA ARG A 18 -5.61 -0.94 0.23
C ARG A 18 -6.56 0.24 0.41
N ARG A 19 -6.21 1.19 1.28
CA ARG A 19 -6.98 2.42 1.46
C ARG A 19 -7.01 3.25 0.18
N GLU A 20 -5.87 3.50 -0.45
CA GLU A 20 -5.83 4.28 -1.68
C GLU A 20 -6.57 3.59 -2.83
N LEU A 21 -6.44 2.27 -2.97
CA LEU A 21 -7.25 1.48 -3.92
C LEU A 21 -8.75 1.65 -3.66
N ALA A 22 -9.21 1.54 -2.42
CA ALA A 22 -10.61 1.73 -2.05
C ALA A 22 -11.11 3.15 -2.36
N ILE A 23 -10.30 4.17 -2.10
CA ILE A 23 -10.62 5.58 -2.42
C ILE A 23 -10.74 5.77 -3.92
N HIS A 24 -9.84 5.19 -4.72
CA HIS A 24 -9.91 5.26 -6.18
C HIS A 24 -11.16 4.55 -6.71
N LEU A 25 -11.42 3.31 -6.28
CA LEU A 25 -12.59 2.55 -6.71
C LEU A 25 -13.92 3.18 -6.29
N SER A 26 -13.96 3.91 -5.16
CA SER A 26 -15.17 4.62 -4.71
C SER A 26 -15.61 5.76 -5.65
N LYS A 27 -14.72 6.20 -6.56
CA LYS A 27 -15.06 7.21 -7.57
C LYS A 27 -15.83 6.61 -8.76
N GLU A 28 -15.80 5.29 -8.92
CA GLU A 28 -16.32 4.57 -10.09
C GLU A 28 -17.80 4.15 -9.96
N LYS A 29 -18.63 4.92 -9.25
CA LYS A 29 -20.06 4.64 -8.97
C LYS A 29 -20.35 3.26 -8.34
N LEU A 30 -19.33 2.59 -7.80
CA LEU A 30 -19.46 1.31 -7.10
C LEU A 30 -20.03 1.49 -5.68
N LYS A 31 -20.82 0.52 -5.24
CA LYS A 31 -21.22 0.38 -3.83
C LYS A 31 -20.04 -0.17 -3.02
N GLN A 32 -20.02 0.13 -1.72
CA GLN A 32 -18.97 -0.37 -0.82
C GLN A 32 -18.85 -1.91 -0.81
N LYS A 33 -19.97 -2.63 -1.04
CA LYS A 33 -19.98 -4.09 -1.14
C LYS A 33 -19.18 -4.58 -2.36
N GLU A 34 -19.35 -3.94 -3.52
CA GLU A 34 -18.65 -4.30 -4.77
C GLU A 34 -17.14 -4.01 -4.63
N ILE A 35 -16.78 -2.88 -4.01
CA ILE A 35 -15.38 -2.55 -3.70
C ILE A 35 -14.76 -3.60 -2.75
N ALA A 36 -15.52 -4.05 -1.76
CA ALA A 36 -15.08 -5.06 -0.80
C ALA A 36 -14.81 -6.40 -1.48
N GLU A 37 -15.67 -6.80 -2.43
CA GLU A 37 -15.49 -8.00 -3.25
C GLU A 37 -14.25 -7.90 -4.14
N LEU A 38 -14.06 -6.78 -4.86
CA LEU A 38 -12.87 -6.55 -5.68
C LEU A 38 -11.57 -6.61 -4.87
N LEU A 39 -11.57 -5.99 -3.68
CA LEU A 39 -10.39 -5.88 -2.83
C LEU A 39 -10.19 -7.07 -1.88
N GLU A 40 -11.07 -8.07 -1.91
CA GLU A 40 -11.05 -9.25 -1.05
C GLU A 40 -11.00 -8.88 0.45
N ILE A 41 -11.80 -7.90 0.86
CA ILE A 41 -11.90 -7.41 2.24
C ILE A 41 -13.37 -7.28 2.67
N THR A 42 -13.61 -6.89 3.93
CA THR A 42 -14.98 -6.66 4.41
C THR A 42 -15.50 -5.28 4.01
N PRO A 43 -16.82 -5.10 3.81
CA PRO A 43 -17.41 -3.77 3.60
C PRO A 43 -17.11 -2.81 4.77
N ALA A 44 -16.99 -3.32 5.99
CA ALA A 44 -16.58 -2.55 7.16
C ALA A 44 -15.15 -1.99 7.01
N ALA A 45 -14.22 -2.76 6.43
CA ALA A 45 -12.87 -2.29 6.14
C ALA A 45 -12.87 -1.18 5.07
N VAL A 46 -13.68 -1.31 4.02
CA VAL A 46 -13.87 -0.26 3.01
C VAL A 46 -14.39 1.02 3.65
N SER A 47 -15.45 0.95 4.45
CA SER A 47 -15.99 2.09 5.19
C SER A 47 -14.92 2.76 6.06
N GLN A 48 -14.12 1.96 6.78
CA GLN A 48 -13.01 2.48 7.58
C GLN A 48 -11.94 3.17 6.73
N TYR A 49 -11.63 2.67 5.53
CA TYR A 49 -10.66 3.31 4.63
C TYR A 49 -11.15 4.64 4.05
N LEU A 50 -12.45 4.74 3.73
CA LEU A 50 -13.04 5.96 3.18
C LEU A 50 -13.18 7.05 4.25
N VAL A 51 -13.54 6.68 5.49
CA VAL A 51 -13.80 7.64 6.58
C VAL A 51 -12.55 7.98 7.40
N LYS A 52 -11.64 7.02 7.61
CA LYS A 52 -10.47 7.20 8.49
C LYS A 52 -9.17 7.40 7.69
N LYS A 53 -8.31 8.28 8.22
CA LYS A 53 -6.91 8.44 7.81
C LYS A 53 -6.02 7.33 8.40
N ARG A 54 -6.38 6.05 8.28
CA ARG A 54 -5.46 4.96 8.66
C ARG A 54 -4.43 4.81 7.55
N GLY A 55 -3.14 4.90 7.92
CA GLY A 55 -2.03 4.95 6.95
C GLY A 55 -1.56 6.38 6.75
N ILE A 56 -0.59 6.82 7.56
CA ILE A 56 -0.10 8.21 7.61
C ILE A 56 0.95 8.48 6.52
N ALA A 57 1.37 7.46 5.76
CA ALA A 57 2.35 7.61 4.71
C ALA A 57 1.74 8.33 3.49
N LYS A 58 2.11 9.60 3.28
CA LYS A 58 1.79 10.31 2.03
C LYS A 58 2.61 9.69 0.91
N PHE A 59 1.98 8.87 0.08
CA PHE A 59 2.62 8.34 -1.13
C PHE A 59 3.05 9.47 -2.06
N SER A 60 4.22 9.29 -2.67
CA SER A 60 4.67 10.18 -3.74
C SER A 60 3.69 10.15 -4.91
N LYS A 61 3.69 11.20 -5.74
CA LYS A 61 2.83 11.27 -6.94
C LYS A 61 2.99 10.04 -7.83
N ARG A 62 4.23 9.55 -8.00
CA ARG A 62 4.54 8.35 -8.79
C ARG A 62 3.80 7.11 -8.27
N ILE A 63 3.80 6.90 -6.96
CA ILE A 63 3.12 5.74 -6.35
C ILE A 63 1.60 5.90 -6.48
N ILE A 64 1.06 7.09 -6.26
CA ILE A 64 -0.38 7.34 -6.42
C ILE A 64 -0.85 7.07 -7.87
N GLU A 65 -0.07 7.47 -8.88
CA GLU A 65 -0.41 7.13 -10.27
C GLU A 65 -0.38 5.62 -10.51
N SER A 66 0.62 4.90 -9.99
CA SER A 66 0.65 3.43 -10.07
C SER A 66 -0.52 2.78 -9.33
N VAL A 67 -0.97 3.33 -8.21
CA VAL A 67 -2.17 2.84 -7.51
C VAL A 67 -3.42 3.04 -8.35
N ARG A 68 -3.55 4.19 -9.03
CA ARG A 68 -4.68 4.45 -9.95
C ARG A 68 -4.71 3.45 -11.11
N GLU A 69 -3.56 3.23 -11.76
CA GLU A 69 -3.44 2.22 -12.81
C GLU A 69 -3.84 0.83 -12.30
N SER A 70 -3.35 0.44 -11.13
CA SER A 70 -3.71 -0.83 -10.50
C SER A 70 -5.20 -0.94 -10.19
N ALA A 71 -5.83 0.12 -9.68
CA ALA A 71 -7.27 0.15 -9.41
C ALA A 71 -8.10 -0.05 -10.70
N ASN A 72 -7.71 0.61 -11.80
CA ASN A 72 -8.37 0.45 -13.09
C ASN A 72 -8.23 -0.97 -13.62
N ARG A 73 -7.04 -1.57 -13.54
CA ARG A 73 -6.81 -2.95 -13.97
C ARG A 73 -7.64 -3.96 -13.15
N ILE A 74 -7.80 -3.72 -11.85
CA ILE A 74 -8.68 -4.54 -10.99
C ILE A 74 -10.14 -4.39 -11.44
N LEU A 75 -10.59 -3.16 -11.65
CA LEU A 75 -11.96 -2.85 -12.06
C LEU A 75 -12.33 -3.50 -13.41
N GLU A 76 -11.41 -3.45 -14.37
CA GLU A 76 -11.58 -4.04 -15.70
C GLU A 76 -11.45 -5.57 -15.72
N GLY A 77 -11.09 -6.20 -14.59
CA GLY A 77 -10.83 -7.65 -14.52
C GLY A 77 -9.50 -8.08 -15.17
N ASN A 78 -8.64 -7.12 -15.52
CA ASN A 78 -7.33 -7.33 -16.13
C ASN A 78 -6.25 -7.78 -15.13
N SER A 79 -6.53 -7.72 -13.82
CA SER A 79 -5.64 -8.17 -12.75
C SER A 79 -6.40 -8.44 -11.46
N THR A 80 -5.75 -9.14 -10.52
CA THR A 80 -6.30 -9.38 -9.18
C THR A 80 -5.71 -8.42 -8.16
N THR A 81 -6.45 -8.15 -7.09
CA THR A 81 -5.97 -7.29 -5.99
C THR A 81 -4.65 -7.79 -5.40
N HIS A 82 -4.51 -9.11 -5.23
CA HIS A 82 -3.26 -9.70 -4.74
C HIS A 82 -2.05 -9.38 -5.66
N LYS A 83 -2.20 -9.54 -6.98
CA LYS A 83 -1.12 -9.26 -7.95
C LYS A 83 -0.73 -7.79 -7.95
N GLU A 84 -1.71 -6.89 -7.94
CA GLU A 84 -1.43 -5.46 -7.91
C GLU A 84 -0.81 -5.00 -6.57
N LEU A 85 -1.22 -5.58 -5.44
CA LEU A 85 -0.59 -5.29 -4.14
C LEU A 85 0.89 -5.72 -4.11
N ILE A 86 1.24 -6.88 -4.67
CA ILE A 86 2.64 -7.30 -4.78
C ILE A 86 3.44 -6.32 -5.64
N LYS A 87 2.91 -5.94 -6.81
CA LYS A 87 3.54 -4.96 -7.72
C LYS A 87 3.79 -3.63 -7.00
N LEU A 88 2.78 -3.11 -6.31
CA LEU A 88 2.86 -1.83 -5.60
C LEU A 88 3.81 -1.89 -4.40
N THR A 89 3.80 -2.98 -3.64
CA THR A 89 4.71 -3.16 -2.50
C THR A 89 6.16 -3.24 -2.97
N LYS A 90 6.42 -3.94 -4.09
CA LYS A 90 7.74 -3.97 -4.72
C LYS A 90 8.17 -2.58 -5.17
N LEU A 91 7.30 -1.84 -5.85
CA LEU A 91 7.58 -0.45 -6.24
C LEU A 91 7.95 0.42 -5.03
N ILE A 92 7.23 0.29 -3.91
CA ILE A 92 7.53 1.05 -2.68
C ILE A 92 8.87 0.63 -2.10
N ARG A 93 9.21 -0.67 -2.10
CA ARG A 93 10.50 -1.17 -1.59
C ARG A 93 11.68 -0.74 -2.45
N ASP A 94 11.50 -0.71 -3.77
CA ASP A 94 12.50 -0.23 -4.73
C ASP A 94 12.69 1.30 -4.63
N THR A 95 11.81 1.99 -3.90
CA THR A 95 11.97 3.40 -3.53
C THR A 95 12.43 3.54 -2.08
N ALA A 96 13.12 4.64 -1.75
CA ALA A 96 13.47 4.95 -0.36
C ALA A 96 12.25 5.19 0.57
N MET A 97 11.02 5.13 0.04
CA MET A 97 9.81 5.46 0.79
C MET A 97 9.53 4.49 1.94
N VAL A 98 9.86 3.21 1.79
CA VAL A 98 9.69 2.25 2.91
C VAL A 98 10.60 2.63 4.10
N CYS A 99 11.78 3.20 3.83
CA CYS A 99 12.68 3.72 4.86
C CYS A 99 12.12 4.99 5.52
N GLU A 100 11.43 5.85 4.77
CA GLU A 100 10.74 7.02 5.33
C GLU A 100 9.65 6.59 6.33
N ILE A 101 8.86 5.57 5.97
CA ILE A 101 7.84 5.02 6.86
C ILE A 101 8.49 4.37 8.09
N HIS A 102 9.58 3.62 7.89
CA HIS A 102 10.30 2.99 9.00
C HIS A 102 10.83 4.03 10.00
N LYS A 103 11.44 5.12 9.52
CA LYS A 103 11.93 6.25 10.34
C LYS A 103 10.82 6.99 11.11
N LEU A 104 9.57 6.93 10.65
CA LEU A 104 8.43 7.55 11.36
C LEU A 104 7.97 6.72 12.56
N TYR A 105 8.22 5.41 12.56
CA TYR A 105 7.66 4.48 13.56
C TYR A 105 8.72 3.72 14.37
N ASP A 106 10.00 3.90 14.08
CA ASP A 106 11.12 3.27 14.78
C ASP A 106 12.36 4.18 14.80
N ASP A 107 13.28 3.91 15.73
CA ASP A 107 14.55 4.63 15.87
C ASP A 107 15.59 4.06 14.89
N VAL A 108 15.54 4.54 13.65
CA VAL A 108 16.41 4.10 12.56
C VAL A 108 17.55 5.11 12.36
N PRO A 109 18.82 4.67 12.37
CA PRO A 109 19.95 5.58 12.14
C PRO A 109 19.87 6.24 10.77
N GLU A 110 20.41 7.46 10.63
CA GLU A 110 20.37 8.23 9.38
C GLU A 110 20.94 7.45 8.19
N LYS A 111 22.04 6.71 8.44
CA LYS A 111 22.68 5.80 7.49
C LYS A 111 22.30 4.36 7.85
N CYS A 112 21.30 3.83 7.14
CA CYS A 112 20.83 2.45 7.27
C CYS A 112 20.92 1.74 5.91
N GLU A 113 21.69 0.65 5.83
CA GLU A 113 21.91 -0.12 4.59
C GLU A 113 21.29 -1.52 4.64
N VAL A 114 20.55 -1.84 5.71
CA VAL A 114 20.02 -3.19 5.97
C VAL A 114 19.16 -3.72 4.81
N CYS A 115 18.36 -2.85 4.20
CA CYS A 115 17.44 -3.21 3.12
C CYS A 115 18.09 -3.21 1.72
N PHE A 116 19.34 -2.72 1.61
CA PHE A 116 20.07 -2.59 0.35
C PHE A 116 21.28 -3.51 0.26
N LYS A 117 21.45 -4.43 1.22
CA LYS A 117 22.45 -5.47 1.13
C LYS A 117 22.08 -6.40 -0.03
N ASN A 118 22.69 -6.15 -1.18
CA ASN A 118 22.71 -7.10 -2.29
C ASN A 118 23.32 -8.41 -1.78
N GLU A 119 22.60 -9.51 -1.91
CA GLU A 119 23.18 -10.85 -1.87
C GLU A 119 24.06 -10.99 -3.12
N ASN A 120 25.29 -10.45 -3.05
CA ASN A 120 26.38 -10.92 -3.88
C ASN A 120 26.93 -12.17 -3.21
N ASN A 121 26.35 -13.33 -3.56
CA ASN A 121 27.07 -14.61 -3.47
C ASN A 121 26.55 -15.57 -4.54
#